data_AF-A0A166ADF0-F1
#
_entry.id   AF-A0A166ADF0-F1
#
_cell.length_a   1.000
_cell.length_b   1.000
_cell.length_c   1.000
_cell.angle_alpha   90.00
_cell.angle_beta   90.00
_cell.angle_gamma   90.00
#
_symmetry.space_group_name_H-M   'P 1'
#
loop_
_entity.id
_entity.type
_entity.pdbx_description
1 polymer ?
#
loop_
_entity_poly.entity_id
_entity_poly.type
_entity_poly.pdbx_seq_one_letter_code
_entity_poly.pdbx_strand_id
1 'polypeptide(L)'
;MCTADWWAEKQALFPNLTLNPLILGSDVSHVTNFSGDGKMHPVYISSGHIDKDIRNQPSSRAFMLVAYLPVPKFAKTQFATKAQAQHMPGRLREMMYHKCLSIVLDSVRQAGTTPVLMSDSDGNVRKQLIILAAAIHDGEEKSIAACLNRNHCTFC
;
A
#
# COMPACT_ATOMS: atom_id res chain seq x y z
N MET A 1 2.39 22.35 -4.87
CA MET A 1 3.71 22.07 -5.50
C MET A 1 4.46 21.05 -4.63
N CYS A 2 4.64 19.82 -5.12
CA CYS A 2 5.23 18.70 -4.36
C CYS A 2 6.76 18.82 -4.32
N THR A 3 7.32 19.39 -3.24
CA THR A 3 8.74 19.72 -3.05
C THR A 3 9.65 18.52 -2.77
N ALA A 4 9.40 17.36 -3.37
CA ALA A 4 10.27 16.20 -3.19
C ALA A 4 11.25 16.11 -4.36
N ASP A 5 12.55 16.24 -4.10
CA ASP A 5 13.63 16.11 -5.10
C ASP A 5 13.48 14.81 -5.92
N TRP A 6 13.05 13.74 -5.24
CA TRP A 6 12.73 12.45 -5.86
C TRP A 6 11.76 12.55 -7.04
N TRP A 7 10.73 13.40 -6.95
CA TRP A 7 9.74 13.53 -8.01
C TRP A 7 10.35 14.13 -9.27
N ALA A 8 11.10 15.23 -9.09
CA ALA A 8 11.77 15.92 -10.19
C ALA A 8 12.81 15.00 -10.84
N GLU A 9 13.60 14.29 -10.04
CA GLU A 9 14.58 13.32 -10.50
C GLU A 9 13.93 12.19 -11.32
N LYS A 10 12.84 11.60 -10.82
CA LYS A 10 12.13 10.54 -11.53
C LYS A 10 11.50 11.04 -12.82
N GLN A 11 10.86 12.21 -12.79
CA GLN A 11 10.20 12.80 -13.95
C GLN A 11 11.21 13.10 -15.08
N ALA A 12 12.45 13.46 -14.74
CA ALA A 12 13.52 13.67 -15.71
C ALA A 12 13.89 12.41 -16.51
N LEU A 13 13.65 11.22 -15.96
CA LEU A 13 13.86 9.94 -16.68
C LEU A 13 12.82 9.69 -17.77
N PHE A 14 11.67 10.37 -17.72
CA PHE A 14 10.54 10.18 -18.63
C PHE A 14 10.08 11.52 -19.23
N PRO A 15 10.91 12.21 -20.04
CA PRO A 15 10.64 13.57 -20.50
C PRO A 15 9.38 13.72 -21.35
N ASN A 16 8.94 12.63 -22.00
CA ASN A 16 7.78 12.61 -22.91
C ASN A 16 6.49 12.07 -22.25
N LEU A 17 6.53 11.76 -20.96
CA LEU A 17 5.39 11.23 -20.21
C LEU A 17 5.19 12.04 -18.94
N THR A 18 3.98 12.02 -18.40
CA THR A 18 3.72 12.55 -17.07
C THR A 18 3.83 11.40 -16.08
N LEU A 19 4.72 11.46 -15.10
CA LEU A 19 4.64 10.52 -13.99
C LEU A 19 3.39 10.81 -13.18
N ASN A 20 2.83 9.81 -12.51
CA ASN A 20 1.84 9.98 -11.44
C ASN A 20 2.29 9.13 -10.25
N PRO A 21 2.63 9.72 -9.09
CA PRO A 21 3.13 8.97 -7.96
C PRO A 21 1.94 8.42 -7.20
N LEU A 22 1.83 7.09 -7.15
CA LEU A 22 0.86 6.42 -6.30
C LEU A 22 1.39 6.39 -4.87
N ILE A 23 0.54 6.79 -3.93
CA ILE A 23 0.76 6.69 -2.49
C ILE A 23 -0.19 5.63 -1.95
N LEU A 24 0.35 4.60 -1.32
CA LEU A 24 -0.45 3.61 -0.58
C LEU A 24 -0.66 4.07 0.86
N GLY A 25 -1.81 3.73 1.42
CA GLY A 25 -2.11 3.85 2.83
C GLY A 25 -2.71 2.55 3.35
N SER A 26 -2.35 2.13 4.56
CA SER A 26 -3.05 1.05 5.25
C SER A 26 -3.07 1.33 6.75
N ASP A 27 -4.22 1.06 7.37
CA ASP A 27 -4.45 1.21 8.81
C ASP A 27 -5.41 0.09 9.25
N VAL A 28 -4.96 -0.85 10.07
CA VAL A 28 -5.75 -2.03 10.47
C VAL A 28 -7.09 -1.61 11.06
N SER A 29 -8.17 -1.94 10.35
CA SER A 29 -9.53 -1.72 10.85
C SER A 29 -10.12 -3.01 11.42
N HIS A 30 -10.79 -2.89 12.58
CA HIS A 30 -11.64 -3.95 13.10
C HIS A 30 -12.96 -3.97 12.34
N VAL A 31 -13.27 -5.09 11.67
CA VAL A 31 -14.49 -5.23 10.85
C VAL A 31 -15.68 -5.72 11.68
N THR A 32 -15.42 -6.49 12.74
CA THR A 32 -16.45 -6.87 13.72
C THR A 32 -15.91 -6.77 15.15
N ASN A 33 -16.51 -5.93 15.99
CA ASN A 33 -16.14 -5.79 17.40
C ASN A 33 -16.85 -6.80 18.31
N PHE A 34 -17.96 -7.40 17.88
CA PHE A 34 -18.84 -8.19 18.76
C PHE A 34 -19.21 -9.60 18.25
N SER A 35 -18.88 -9.95 16.99
CA SER A 35 -19.11 -11.28 16.44
C SER A 35 -18.00 -11.65 15.45
N GLY A 36 -17.03 -12.46 15.86
CA GLY A 36 -16.11 -13.14 14.95
C GLY A 36 -14.66 -12.63 14.89
N ASP A 37 -14.30 -11.56 15.61
CA ASP A 37 -12.92 -11.12 15.81
C ASP A 37 -12.12 -11.02 14.48
N GLY A 38 -12.81 -10.51 13.45
CA GLY A 38 -12.33 -10.39 12.09
C GLY A 38 -11.55 -9.09 11.91
N LYS A 39 -10.23 -9.21 11.76
CA LYS A 39 -9.35 -8.10 11.40
C LYS A 39 -9.13 -8.10 9.89
N MET A 40 -9.15 -6.92 9.29
CA MET A 40 -8.82 -6.73 7.87
C MET A 40 -7.92 -5.50 7.73
N HIS A 41 -6.96 -5.55 6.81
CA HIS A 41 -6.17 -4.38 6.43
C HIS A 41 -6.84 -3.67 5.25
N PRO A 42 -7.48 -2.51 5.44
CA PRO A 42 -7.87 -1.69 4.30
C PRO A 42 -6.62 -1.18 3.56
N VAL A 43 -6.68 -1.17 2.24
CA VAL A 43 -5.66 -0.63 1.35
C VAL A 43 -6.25 0.57 0.64
N TYR A 44 -5.69 1.73 0.95
CA TYR A 44 -6.03 3.00 0.34
C TYR A 44 -4.99 3.39 -0.70
N ILE A 45 -5.43 4.10 -1.74
CA ILE A 45 -4.56 4.76 -2.71
C ILE A 45 -4.84 6.25 -2.73
N SER A 46 -3.81 7.05 -2.99
CA SER A 46 -3.91 8.46 -3.34
C SER A 46 -2.92 8.77 -4.45
N SER A 47 -3.21 9.78 -5.26
CA SER A 47 -2.21 10.39 -6.13
C SER A 47 -1.36 11.39 -5.34
N GLY A 48 -0.06 11.42 -5.59
CA GLY A 48 0.81 12.47 -5.07
C GLY A 48 0.84 13.73 -5.94
N HIS A 49 0.04 13.81 -7.01
CA HIS A 49 -0.31 15.10 -7.64
C HIS A 49 -1.23 15.95 -6.78
N ILE A 50 -1.96 15.32 -5.85
CA ILE A 50 -2.77 16.05 -4.88
C ILE A 50 -1.79 16.72 -3.90
N ASP A 51 -1.95 18.03 -3.70
CA ASP A 51 -1.13 18.74 -2.72
C ASP A 51 -1.30 18.14 -1.32
N LYS A 52 -0.20 18.07 -0.56
CA LYS A 52 -0.17 17.44 0.77
C LYS A 52 -1.26 18.00 1.68
N ASP A 53 -1.44 19.32 1.69
CA ASP A 53 -2.40 19.99 2.57
C ASP A 53 -3.84 19.68 2.17
N ILE A 54 -4.11 19.51 0.87
CA ILE A 54 -5.42 19.06 0.37
C ILE A 54 -5.63 17.58 0.70
N ARG A 55 -4.60 16.75 0.50
CA ARG A 55 -4.66 15.31 0.76
C ARG A 55 -4.93 14.96 2.22
N ASN A 56 -4.38 15.76 3.14
CA ASN A 56 -4.52 15.55 4.57
C ASN A 56 -5.86 16.10 5.12
N GLN A 57 -6.64 16.83 4.34
CA GLN A 57 -7.97 17.29 4.75
C GLN A 57 -8.99 16.14 4.65
N PRO A 58 -9.65 15.74 5.75
CA PRO A 58 -10.64 14.66 5.72
C PRO A 58 -11.81 14.92 4.77
N SER A 59 -12.19 16.19 4.60
CA SER A 59 -13.26 16.63 3.70
C SER A 59 -12.94 16.43 2.22
N SER A 60 -11.66 16.42 1.85
CA SER A 60 -11.21 16.33 0.45
C SER A 60 -11.31 14.92 -0.12
N ARG A 61 -11.48 13.89 0.73
CA ARG A 61 -11.58 12.48 0.30
C ARG A 61 -10.49 12.06 -0.69
N ALA A 62 -9.26 12.53 -0.45
CA ALA A 62 -8.13 12.34 -1.36
C ALA A 62 -7.57 10.91 -1.37
N PHE A 63 -8.02 10.07 -0.44
CA PHE A 63 -7.72 8.64 -0.41
C PHE A 63 -8.96 7.83 -0.84
N MET A 64 -8.72 6.85 -1.70
CA MET A 64 -9.72 5.89 -2.15
C MET A 64 -9.39 4.51 -1.60
N LEU A 65 -10.36 3.84 -0.98
CA LEU A 65 -10.25 2.45 -0.57
C LEU A 65 -10.33 1.54 -1.79
N VAL A 66 -9.33 0.66 -1.97
CA VAL A 66 -9.24 -0.27 -3.11
C VAL A 66 -9.56 -1.70 -2.70
N ALA A 67 -9.10 -2.13 -1.52
CA ALA A 67 -9.25 -3.50 -1.08
C ALA A 67 -9.22 -3.62 0.44
N TYR A 68 -9.77 -4.74 0.94
CA TYR A 68 -9.54 -5.23 2.30
C TYR A 68 -8.70 -6.51 2.20
N LEU A 69 -7.51 -6.51 2.81
CA LEU A 69 -6.67 -7.69 2.88
C LEU A 69 -7.05 -8.52 4.11
N PRO A 70 -7.17 -9.84 3.97
CA PRO A 70 -7.47 -10.73 5.08
C PRO A 70 -6.33 -10.79 6.11
N VAL A 71 -6.68 -10.82 7.40
CA VAL A 71 -5.76 -11.14 8.49
C VAL A 71 -6.03 -12.58 8.98
N PRO A 72 -5.47 -13.59 8.31
CA PRO A 72 -5.70 -14.99 8.69
C PRO A 72 -5.13 -15.31 10.08
N LYS A 73 -5.87 -16.14 10.82
CA LYS A 73 -5.39 -16.80 12.03
C LYS A 73 -4.96 -18.22 11.68
N PHE A 74 -3.65 -18.49 11.64
CA PHE A 74 -3.10 -19.84 11.42
C PHE A 74 -3.05 -20.70 12.70
N ALA A 75 -3.91 -20.42 13.68
CA ALA A 75 -3.88 -21.08 14.99
C ALA A 75 -4.27 -22.57 14.95
N LYS A 76 -5.00 -22.99 13.91
CA LYS A 76 -5.43 -24.38 13.70
C LYS A 76 -4.58 -25.12 12.64
N THR A 77 -3.54 -24.48 12.11
CA THR A 77 -2.64 -25.10 11.13
C THR A 77 -1.72 -26.07 11.84
N GLN A 78 -1.62 -27.31 11.35
CA GLN A 78 -0.73 -28.32 11.91
C GLN A 78 0.70 -28.11 11.38
N PHE A 79 1.67 -28.12 12.28
CA PHE A 79 3.10 -28.04 11.95
C PHE A 79 3.83 -29.27 12.47
N ALA A 80 4.86 -29.72 11.78
CA ALA A 80 5.56 -30.96 12.11
C ALA A 80 6.38 -30.84 13.39
N THR A 81 6.85 -29.64 13.75
CA THR A 81 7.63 -29.40 14.96
C THR A 81 7.09 -28.22 15.79
N LYS A 82 7.39 -28.22 17.09
CA LYS A 82 7.06 -27.11 18.00
C LYS A 82 7.70 -25.79 17.56
N ALA A 83 8.95 -25.83 17.07
CA ALA A 83 9.64 -24.65 16.56
C ALA A 83 8.93 -24.07 15.33
N GLN A 84 8.45 -24.92 14.41
CA GLN A 84 7.64 -24.46 13.27
C GLN A 84 6.32 -23.84 13.74
N ALA A 85 5.64 -24.45 14.71
CA ALA A 85 4.40 -23.91 15.26
C ALA A 85 4.55 -22.51 15.88
N GLN A 86 5.75 -22.16 16.38
CA GLN A 86 6.05 -20.86 16.94
C GLN A 86 6.28 -19.77 15.87
N HIS A 87 6.99 -20.08 14.78
CA HIS A 87 7.45 -19.07 13.82
C HIS A 87 6.65 -19.03 12.50
N MET A 88 6.15 -20.17 12.03
CA MET A 88 5.48 -20.28 10.73
C MET A 88 4.17 -19.48 10.63
N PRO A 89 3.31 -19.40 11.67
CA PRO A 89 2.09 -18.60 11.58
C PRO A 89 2.31 -17.12 11.23
N GLY A 90 3.40 -16.51 11.72
CA GLY A 90 3.78 -15.14 11.40
C GLY A 90 4.18 -15.01 9.92
N ARG A 91 5.10 -15.87 9.48
CA ARG A 91 5.57 -15.89 8.08
C ARG A 91 4.44 -16.14 7.08
N LEU A 92 3.52 -17.08 7.37
CA LEU A 92 2.38 -17.35 6.50
C LEU A 92 1.45 -16.13 6.38
N ARG A 93 1.33 -15.33 7.45
CA ARG A 93 0.55 -14.09 7.43
C ARG A 93 1.20 -13.03 6.56
N GLU A 94 2.50 -12.83 6.70
CA GLU A 94 3.28 -11.91 5.86
C GLU A 94 3.23 -12.33 4.38
N MET A 95 3.41 -13.63 4.09
CA MET A 95 3.28 -14.18 2.74
C MET A 95 1.89 -13.92 2.16
N MET A 96 0.82 -14.14 2.94
CA MET A 96 -0.54 -13.88 2.50
C MET A 96 -0.78 -12.39 2.27
N TYR A 97 -0.30 -11.52 3.15
CA TYR A 97 -0.36 -10.06 2.97
C TYR A 97 0.28 -9.63 1.65
N HIS A 98 1.52 -10.04 1.38
CA HIS A 98 2.24 -9.71 0.15
C HIS A 98 1.60 -10.31 -1.10
N LYS A 99 1.06 -11.54 -1.01
CA LYS A 99 0.36 -12.16 -2.12
C LYS A 99 -0.93 -11.42 -2.47
N CYS A 100 -1.72 -11.04 -1.47
CA CYS A 100 -2.94 -10.25 -1.68
C CYS A 100 -2.60 -8.85 -2.19
N LEU A 101 -1.60 -8.18 -1.62
CA LEU A 101 -1.17 -6.86 -2.08
C LEU A 101 -0.66 -6.90 -3.53
N SER A 102 0.07 -7.96 -3.93
CA SER A 102 0.48 -8.16 -5.32
C SER A 102 -0.69 -8.30 -6.29
N ILE A 103 -1.81 -8.89 -5.86
CA ILE A 103 -3.02 -8.98 -6.68
C ILE A 103 -3.67 -7.61 -6.82
N VAL A 104 -3.78 -6.87 -5.71
CA VAL A 104 -4.38 -5.53 -5.69
C VAL A 104 -3.57 -4.55 -6.55
N LEU A 105 -2.24 -4.65 -6.55
CA LEU A 105 -1.34 -3.76 -7.28
C LEU A 105 -1.01 -4.22 -8.70
N ASP A 106 -1.62 -5.30 -9.22
CA ASP A 106 -1.27 -5.82 -10.54
C ASP A 106 -1.55 -4.79 -11.66
N SER A 107 -2.70 -4.11 -11.59
CA SER A 107 -3.05 -3.04 -12.54
C SER A 107 -2.09 -1.85 -12.45
N VAL A 108 -1.64 -1.50 -11.24
CA VAL A 108 -0.64 -0.44 -11.01
C VAL A 108 0.70 -0.84 -11.62
N ARG A 109 1.12 -2.10 -11.46
CA ARG A 109 2.35 -2.61 -12.04
C ARG A 109 2.35 -2.48 -13.57
N GLN A 110 1.22 -2.78 -14.20
CA GLN A 110 1.04 -2.60 -15.65
C GLN A 110 1.07 -1.10 -16.03
N ALA A 111 0.42 -0.24 -15.25
CA ALA A 111 0.42 1.22 -15.47
C ALA A 111 1.79 1.89 -15.20
N GLY A 112 2.69 1.20 -14.50
CA GLY A 112 4.08 1.63 -14.28
C GLY A 112 5.02 1.31 -15.43
N THR A 113 4.60 0.48 -16.39
CA THR A 113 5.36 0.19 -17.62
C THR A 113 4.67 0.73 -18.87
N THR A 114 3.34 0.70 -18.90
CA THR A 114 2.52 1.13 -20.03
C THR A 114 1.72 2.36 -19.61
N PRO A 115 1.98 3.54 -20.19
CA PRO A 115 1.27 4.75 -19.84
C PRO A 115 -0.23 4.64 -20.10
N VAL A 116 -1.02 5.11 -19.14
CA VAL A 116 -2.49 5.14 -19.21
C VAL A 116 -2.99 6.56 -19.43
N LEU A 117 -4.12 6.72 -20.12
CA LEU A 117 -4.75 8.03 -20.25
C LEU A 117 -5.49 8.37 -18.96
N MET A 118 -5.15 9.51 -18.35
CA MET A 118 -5.76 9.99 -17.12
C MET A 118 -5.81 11.52 -17.11
N SER A 119 -6.83 12.08 -16.47
CA SER A 119 -6.92 13.52 -16.23
C SER A 119 -5.84 13.98 -15.25
N ASP A 120 -5.19 15.10 -15.55
CA ASP A 120 -4.32 15.80 -14.61
C ASP A 120 -5.14 16.66 -13.62
N SER A 121 -4.44 17.39 -12.74
CA SER A 121 -5.05 18.32 -11.79
C SER A 121 -5.81 19.48 -12.45
N ASP A 122 -5.51 19.78 -13.71
CA ASP A 122 -6.11 20.86 -14.49
C ASP A 122 -7.26 20.34 -15.38
N GLY A 123 -7.59 19.04 -15.30
CA GLY A 123 -8.64 18.39 -16.08
C GLY A 123 -8.22 17.94 -17.48
N ASN A 124 -6.97 18.13 -17.88
CA ASN A 124 -6.47 17.71 -19.19
C ASN A 124 -6.14 16.22 -19.20
N VAL A 125 -6.51 15.53 -20.27
CA VAL A 125 -6.16 14.10 -20.44
C VAL A 125 -4.72 13.99 -20.92
N ARG A 126 -3.88 13.30 -20.14
CA ARG A 126 -2.46 13.05 -20.47
C ARG A 126 -2.15 11.56 -20.38
N LYS A 127 -1.10 11.14 -21.10
CA LYS A 127 -0.47 9.82 -20.90
C LYS A 127 0.34 9.86 -19.62
N GLN A 128 -0.11 9.13 -18.61
CA GLN A 128 0.51 9.08 -17.31
C GLN A 128 1.11 7.70 -17.03
N LEU A 129 2.33 7.69 -16.48
CA LEU A 129 2.97 6.48 -15.98
C LEU A 129 2.81 6.44 -14.45
N ILE A 130 2.15 5.41 -13.93
CA ILE A 130 1.82 5.33 -12.50
C ILE A 130 2.92 4.55 -11.79
N ILE A 131 3.62 5.20 -10.86
CA ILE A 131 4.70 4.55 -10.11
C ILE A 131 4.38 4.57 -8.62
N LEU A 132 4.62 3.46 -7.93
CA LEU A 132 4.52 3.43 -6.47
C LEU A 132 5.63 4.29 -5.87
N ALA A 133 5.25 5.42 -5.26
CA ALA A 133 6.18 6.40 -4.71
C ALA A 133 6.37 6.26 -3.20
N ALA A 134 5.28 5.97 -2.48
CA ALA A 134 5.31 5.86 -1.03
C ALA A 134 4.24 4.90 -0.53
N ALA A 135 4.49 4.30 0.64
CA ALA A 135 3.52 3.53 1.38
C ALA A 135 3.48 4.03 2.84
N ILE A 136 2.33 4.57 3.24
CA ILE A 136 2.07 5.14 4.55
C ILE A 136 1.46 4.03 5.41
N HIS A 137 2.21 3.64 6.43
CA HIS A 137 1.85 2.59 7.37
C HIS A 137 2.21 3.05 8.78
N ASP A 138 1.50 2.55 9.79
CA ASP A 138 1.93 2.67 11.19
C ASP A 138 3.06 1.66 11.51
N GLY A 139 3.49 1.56 12.77
CA GLY A 139 4.61 0.68 13.14
C GLY A 139 4.36 -0.81 12.91
N GLU A 140 3.13 -1.29 13.14
CA GLU A 140 2.80 -2.70 12.98
C GLU A 140 2.74 -3.08 11.49
N GLU A 141 2.08 -2.27 10.65
CA GLU A 141 1.98 -2.56 9.22
C GLU A 141 3.31 -2.35 8.51
N LYS A 142 4.17 -1.43 8.98
CA LYS A 142 5.56 -1.34 8.51
C LYS A 142 6.31 -2.65 8.75
N SER A 143 6.14 -3.27 9.91
CA SER A 143 6.79 -4.55 10.23
C SER A 143 6.29 -5.66 9.31
N ILE A 144 4.98 -5.73 9.06
CA ILE A 144 4.39 -6.72 8.15
C ILE A 144 4.89 -6.51 6.71
N ALA A 145 4.88 -5.26 6.23
CA ALA A 145 5.35 -4.92 4.88
C ALA A 145 6.84 -5.23 4.69
N ALA A 146 7.66 -5.06 5.73
CA ALA A 146 9.09 -5.38 5.71
C ALA A 146 9.41 -6.85 6.05
N CYS A 147 8.40 -7.69 6.34
CA CYS A 147 8.58 -9.06 6.83
C CYS A 147 9.48 -9.15 8.09
N LEU A 148 9.32 -8.18 9.00
CA LEU A 148 10.01 -8.13 10.28
C LEU A 148 9.15 -8.70 11.40
N ASN A 149 9.81 -9.26 12.40
CA ASN A 149 9.15 -9.60 13.66
C ASN A 149 8.54 -8.35 14.30
N ARG A 150 7.44 -8.52 15.04
CA ARG A 150 6.81 -7.43 15.79
C ARG A 150 7.82 -6.70 16.67
N ASN A 151 7.63 -5.39 16.84
CA ASN A 151 8.46 -4.50 17.65
C ASN A 151 9.91 -4.32 17.16
N HIS A 152 10.18 -4.59 15.88
CA HIS A 152 11.46 -4.23 15.26
C HIS A 152 11.29 -2.94 14.47
N CYS A 153 12.31 -2.09 14.51
CA CYS A 153 12.32 -0.86 13.72
C CYS A 153 12.67 -1.21 12.26
N THR A 154 11.97 -0.59 11.31
CA THR A 154 12.31 -0.72 9.88
C THR A 154 13.51 0.16 9.48
N PHE A 155 14.00 1.02 10.37
CA PHE A 155 15.02 2.04 10.06
C PHE A 155 16.33 1.87 10.85
N CYS A 156 16.35 1.12 11.94
CA CYS A 156 17.55 0.86 12.76
C CYS A 156 17.74 -0.63 12.98
#